data_AF-A0A7W9CIY6-F1
#
_entry.id   AF-A0A7W9CIY6-F1
#
_cell.length_a   1.000
_cell.length_b   1.000
_cell.length_c   1.000
_cell.angle_alpha   90.00
_cell.angle_beta   90.00
_cell.angle_gamma   90.00
#
_symmetry.space_group_name_H-M   'P 1'
#
loop_
_entity.id
_entity.type
_entity.pdbx_description
1 polymer ?
#
loop_
_entity_poly.entity_id
_entity_poly.type
_entity_poly.pdbx_seq_one_letter_code
_entity_poly.pdbx_strand_id
1 'polypeptide(L)' 'MRLALATTEAMMTFDDLDPRPQRGAALAALGREDLDLYSVEELTERIAALEAEIARDRAAIAAKSAKKSAADALFNFGQ' A
#
# COMPACT_ATOMS: atom_id res chain seq x y z
N MET A 1 34.40 25.91 26.49
CA MET A 1 33.09 26.60 26.43
C MET A 1 32.21 25.82 25.46
N ARG A 2 31.10 25.25 25.95
CA ARG A 2 30.26 24.26 25.25
C ARG A 2 29.49 24.87 24.07
N LEU A 3 29.54 24.11 22.97
CA LEU A 3 28.50 23.82 21.96
C LEU A 3 27.15 24.54 22.09
N ALA A 4 26.71 25.17 21.00
CA ALA A 4 25.29 25.40 20.71
C ALA A 4 25.03 25.07 19.23
N LEU A 5 24.87 23.77 18.94
CA LEU A 5 24.13 23.32 17.76
C LEU A 5 22.67 23.65 18.04
N ALA A 6 22.14 24.71 17.43
CA ALA A 6 20.70 24.93 17.39
C ALA A 6 20.12 23.91 16.41
N THR A 7 19.69 22.77 16.97
CA THR A 7 18.91 21.76 16.30
C THR A 7 17.66 22.42 15.72
N THR A 8 17.53 22.37 14.40
CA THR A 8 16.30 22.61 13.67
C THR A 8 15.17 21.82 14.34
N GLU A 9 14.28 22.52 15.05
CA GLU A 9 12.99 21.97 15.41
C GLU A 9 12.24 21.67 14.12
N ALA A 10 12.14 20.38 13.81
CA ALA A 10 11.23 19.91 12.78
C ALA A 10 9.83 20.33 13.21
N MET A 11 9.25 21.27 12.46
CA MET A 11 7.83 21.63 12.54
C MET A 11 7.00 20.36 12.34
N MET A 12 6.64 19.68 13.44
CA MET A 12 5.61 18.63 13.41
C MET A 12 4.29 19.33 13.10
N THR A 13 3.80 19.16 11.89
CA THR A 13 2.45 19.59 11.51
C THR A 13 1.43 18.70 12.23
N PHE A 14 0.27 19.25 12.60
CA PHE A 14 -0.82 18.52 13.28
C PHE A 14 -1.22 17.20 12.59
N ASP A 15 -0.93 17.05 11.29
CA ASP A 15 -1.12 15.85 10.47
C ASP A 15 -0.30 14.63 10.95
N ASP A 16 0.82 14.82 11.64
CA ASP A 16 1.67 13.73 12.16
C ASP A 16 1.10 13.04 13.43
N LEU A 17 0.03 13.60 14.02
CA LEU A 17 -0.58 13.09 15.25
C LEU A 17 -1.77 12.17 14.99
N ASP A 18 -2.27 12.10 13.76
CA ASP A 18 -3.36 11.18 13.43
C ASP A 18 -2.82 9.74 13.34
N PRO A 19 -3.47 8.76 13.99
CA PRO A 19 -3.03 7.38 13.93
C PRO A 19 -3.06 6.91 12.48
N ARG A 20 -1.88 6.52 11.97
CA ARG A 20 -1.73 6.02 10.60
C ARG A 20 -2.77 4.92 10.35
N PRO A 21 -3.53 4.98 9.24
CA PRO A 21 -4.52 3.97 8.92
C PRO A 21 -3.89 2.57 8.97
N GLN A 22 -4.52 1.66 9.72
CA GLN A 22 -4.06 0.28 9.81
C GLN A 22 -4.00 -0.33 8.40
N ARG A 23 -2.96 -1.13 8.11
CA ARG A 23 -2.85 -1.83 6.82
C ARG A 23 -4.14 -2.61 6.56
N GLY A 24 -4.74 -2.41 5.38
CA GLY A 24 -6.01 -3.04 4.99
C GLY A 24 -7.27 -2.28 5.43
N ALA A 25 -7.16 -1.16 6.15
CA ALA A 25 -8.31 -0.35 6.55
C ALA A 25 -9.15 0.12 5.35
N ALA A 26 -8.51 0.50 4.24
CA ALA A 26 -9.22 0.91 3.02
C ALA A 26 -10.05 -0.23 2.40
N LEU A 27 -9.50 -1.45 2.33
CA LEU A 27 -10.23 -2.62 1.82
C LEU A 27 -11.39 -3.02 2.75
N ALA A 28 -11.19 -2.90 4.07
CA ALA A 28 -12.25 -3.14 5.04
C ALA A 28 -13.37 -2.08 4.98
N ALA A 29 -13.03 -0.82 4.74
CA ALA A 29 -14.00 0.25 4.52
C ALA A 29 -14.80 0.02 3.23
N LEU A 30 -14.10 -0.31 2.14
CA LEU A 30 -14.70 -0.65 0.84
C LEU A 30 -15.76 -1.76 0.96
N GLY A 31 -15.47 -2.82 1.73
CA GLY A 31 -16.38 -3.95 1.94
C GLY A 31 -17.58 -3.66 2.84
N ARG A 32 -17.65 -2.48 3.47
CA ARG A 32 -18.78 -2.05 4.32
C ARG A 32 -19.69 -1.03 3.64
N GLU A 33 -19.35 -0.59 2.43
CA GLU A 33 -20.18 0.36 1.68
C GLU A 33 -21.52 -0.27 1.32
N ASP A 34 -22.59 0.50 1.49
CA ASP A 34 -23.95 0.09 1.13
C ASP A 34 -24.15 0.23 -0.38
N LEU A 35 -24.27 -0.90 -1.08
CA LEU A 35 -24.37 -0.95 -2.53
C LEU A 35 -25.77 -0.58 -3.05
N ASP A 36 -26.80 -0.57 -2.19
CA ASP A 36 -28.16 -0.20 -2.60
C ASP A 36 -28.27 1.28 -2.98
N LEU A 37 -27.28 2.10 -2.59
CA LEU A 37 -27.18 3.52 -2.91
C LEU A 37 -26.53 3.80 -4.28
N TYR A 38 -26.02 2.77 -4.96
CA TYR A 38 -25.31 2.90 -6.22
C TYR A 38 -26.21 2.51 -7.40
N SER A 39 -26.08 3.26 -8.50
CA SER A 39 -26.65 2.87 -9.78
C SER A 39 -25.86 1.73 -10.44
N VAL A 40 -26.48 1.07 -11.44
CA VAL A 40 -25.83 -0.01 -12.20
C VAL A 40 -24.56 0.48 -12.92
N GLU A 41 -24.57 1.72 -13.42
CA GLU A 41 -23.40 2.31 -14.09
C GLU A 41 -22.26 2.50 -13.09
N GLU A 42 -22.53 3.09 -11.92
CA GLU A 42 -21.52 3.30 -10.87
C GLU A 42 -20.94 1.98 -10.34
N LEU A 43 -21.77 0.94 -10.21
CA LEU A 43 -21.30 -0.40 -9.85
C LEU A 43 -20.41 -1.00 -10.95
N THR A 44 -20.72 -0.73 -12.22
CA THR A 44 -19.91 -1.18 -13.36
C THR A 44 -18.54 -0.49 -13.37
N GLU A 45 -18.51 0.83 -13.17
CA GLU A 45 -17.27 1.60 -13.06
C GLU A 45 -16.43 1.15 -11.85
N ARG A 46 -17.08 0.92 -10.72
CA ARG A 46 -16.45 0.38 -9.51
C ARG A 46 -15.79 -0.97 -9.78
N ILE A 47 -16.48 -1.89 -10.44
CA ILE A 47 -15.92 -3.21 -10.79
C ILE A 47 -14.67 -3.04 -11.67
N ALA A 48 -14.75 -2.21 -12.72
CA ALA A 48 -13.61 -1.98 -13.61
C ALA A 48 -12.38 -1.46 -12.85
N ALA A 49 -12.58 -0.54 -11.90
CA ALA A 49 -11.51 -0.03 -11.05
C ALA A 49 -10.90 -1.13 -10.15
N LEU A 50 -11.73 -1.96 -9.54
CA LEU A 50 -11.28 -3.06 -8.67
C LEU A 50 -10.54 -4.16 -9.44
N GLU A 51 -10.98 -4.48 -10.66
CA GLU A 51 -10.28 -5.42 -11.53
C GLU A 51 -8.90 -4.90 -11.95
N ALA A 52 -8.80 -3.61 -12.25
CA ALA A 52 -7.52 -2.97 -12.49
C ALA A 52 -6.59 -3.06 -11.27
N GLU A 53 -7.12 -2.86 -10.05
CA GLU A 53 -6.34 -3.04 -8.81
C GLU A 53 -5.84 -4.47 -8.65
N ILE A 54 -6.71 -5.46 -8.86
CA ILE A 54 -6.36 -6.88 -8.82
C ILE A 54 -5.22 -7.19 -9.81
N ALA A 55 -5.26 -6.61 -11.01
CA ALA A 55 -4.19 -6.76 -11.98
C ALA A 55 -2.86 -6.17 -11.48
N ARG A 56 -2.88 -5.01 -10.81
CA ARG A 56 -1.68 -4.41 -10.20
C ARG A 56 -1.11 -5.28 -9.09
N ASP A 57 -1.95 -5.81 -8.21
CA ASP A 57 -1.51 -6.70 -7.13
C ASP A 57 -0.87 -7.97 -7.68
N ARG A 58 -1.47 -8.59 -8.70
CA ARG A 58 -0.91 -9.77 -9.38
C ARG A 58 0.45 -9.46 -10.00
N ALA A 59 0.61 -8.30 -10.65
CA ALA A 59 1.89 -7.88 -11.21
C ALA A 59 2.95 -7.67 -10.12
N ALA A 60 2.57 -7.05 -8.99
CA ALA A 60 3.47 -6.85 -7.85
C ALA A 60 3.91 -8.18 -7.22
N ILE A 61 2.99 -9.15 -7.10
CA ILE A 61 3.30 -10.52 -6.65
C ILE A 61 4.29 -11.17 -7.61
N ALA A 62 4.01 -11.15 -8.91
CA ALA A 62 4.90 -11.75 -9.92
C ALA A 62 6.32 -11.16 -9.85
N ALA A 63 6.45 -9.84 -9.75
CA ALA A 63 7.72 -9.16 -9.63
C ALA A 63 8.49 -9.54 -8.35
N LYS A 64 7.80 -9.69 -7.21
CA LYS A 64 8.40 -10.12 -5.95
C LYS A 64 8.85 -11.58 -6.00
N SER A 65 8.04 -12.46 -6.58
CA SER A 65 8.34 -13.88 -6.75
C SER A 65 9.54 -14.11 -7.68
N ALA A 66 9.63 -13.36 -8.78
CA ALA A 66 10.77 -13.44 -9.69
C ALA A 66 12.10 -13.09 -9.02
N LYS A 67 12.11 -12.05 -8.16
CA LYS A 67 13.30 -11.69 -7.38
C LYS A 67 13.71 -12.79 -6.41
N LYS A 68 12.73 -13.44 -5.75
CA LYS A 68 13.00 -14.56 -4.85
C LYS A 68 13.62 -15.74 -5.61
N SER A 69 13.03 -16.14 -6.74
CA SER A 69 13.53 -17.25 -7.54
C SER A 69 14.95 -17.01 -8.08
N ALA A 70 15.27 -15.78 -8.49
CA ALA A 70 16.62 -15.41 -8.90
C ALA A 70 17.63 -15.48 -7.74
N ALA A 71 17.23 -15.07 -6.54
CA ALA A 71 18.06 -15.19 -5.35
C ALA A 71 18.28 -16.67 -4.97
N ASP A 72 17.22 -17.48 -4.94
CA ASP A 72 17.29 -18.91 -4.61
C ASP A 72 18.23 -19.66 -5.57
N ALA A 73 18.19 -19.34 -6.87
CA ALA A 73 19.11 -19.91 -7.86
C ALA A 73 20.58 -19.57 -7.54
N LEU A 74 20.89 -18.31 -7.22
CA LEU A 74 22.26 -17.88 -6.89
C LEU A 74 22.85 -18.64 -5.68
N PHE A 75 22.02 -18.94 -4.67
CA PHE A 75 22.46 -19.68 -3.49
C PHE A 75 22.62 -21.19 -3.74
N ASN A 76 21.84 -21.77 -4.65
CA ASN A 76 21.88 -23.21 -4.93
C ASN A 76 23.02 -23.62 -5.88
N PHE A 77 23.65 -22.67 -6.59
CA PHE A 77 24.86 -22.92 -7.41
C PHE A 77 26.17 -22.89 -6.60
N GLY A 78 26.14 -22.44 -5.34
CA GLY A 78 27.32 -22.29 -4.48
C GLY A 78 27.55 -23.45 -3.49
N GLN A 79 26.89 -24.60 -3.68
CA GLN A 79 27.06 -25.83 -2.90
C GLN A 79 27.56 -26.97 -3.78
#